data_AF-A0A8S9P985-F1
#
_entry.id   AF-A0A8S9P985-F1
#
_cell.length_a   1.000
_cell.length_b   1.000
_cell.length_c   1.000
_cell.angle_alpha   90.00
_cell.angle_beta   90.00
_cell.angle_gamma   90.00
#
_symmetry.space_group_name_H-M   'P 1'
#
loop_
_entity.id
_entity.type
_entity.pdbx_description
1 polymer ?
#
loop_
_entity_poly.entity_id
_entity_poly.type
_entity_poly.pdbx_seq_one_letter_code
_entity_poly.pdbx_strand_id
1 'polypeptide(L)'
;MSTVGEVTVSSQCHKLLGMRDFTSARHLVKMNKQLGKDWQKLDQVEAICDVIIAAENRLPNGFMDYYGMLRATRFGPVVLDDFRRLMKLLDWRCNGLPSSQEAAQYAYQAWSMLSKPVMKARYDLDISSPMVGMEQNPNQDIGRGNDNKVVVISDDDDDDDGDQDMITMARTAKVFKINGKRVKFIPLKKKKRKDSSTSNVRKT
;
A
#
# COMPACT_ATOMS: atom_id res chain seq x y z
N MET A 1 -16.02 -33.85 -13.70
CA MET A 1 -15.92 -34.81 -12.58
C MET A 1 -14.55 -34.61 -11.96
N SER A 2 -14.47 -34.19 -10.69
CA SER A 2 -13.16 -34.05 -10.01
C SER A 2 -12.53 -35.42 -9.81
N THR A 3 -11.22 -35.52 -10.02
CA THR A 3 -10.50 -36.79 -9.85
C THR A 3 -10.35 -37.13 -8.36
N VAL A 4 -10.19 -38.41 -8.01
CA VAL A 4 -9.92 -38.83 -6.62
C VAL A 4 -8.67 -38.13 -6.05
N GLY A 5 -7.68 -37.85 -6.91
CA GLY A 5 -6.49 -37.09 -6.55
C GLY A 5 -6.80 -35.62 -6.22
N GLU A 6 -7.69 -34.97 -6.96
CA GLU A 6 -8.12 -33.58 -6.73
C GLU A 6 -8.84 -33.43 -5.39
N VAL A 7 -9.77 -34.35 -5.08
CA VAL A 7 -10.52 -34.35 -3.82
C VAL A 7 -9.57 -34.55 -2.63
N THR A 8 -8.62 -35.48 -2.73
CA THR A 8 -7.63 -35.76 -1.68
C THR A 8 -6.74 -34.55 -1.40
N VAL A 9 -6.17 -33.94 -2.45
CA VAL A 9 -5.29 -32.76 -2.29
C VAL A 9 -6.07 -31.57 -1.76
N SER A 10 -7.29 -31.35 -2.26
CA SER A 10 -8.17 -30.29 -1.74
C SER A 10 -8.45 -30.45 -0.25
N SER A 11 -8.68 -31.68 0.22
CA SER A 11 -8.94 -31.96 1.64
C SER A 11 -7.70 -31.69 2.50
N GLN A 12 -6.52 -32.11 2.02
CA GLN A 12 -5.25 -31.82 2.69
C GLN A 12 -4.97 -30.32 2.80
N CYS A 13 -5.17 -29.56 1.71
CA CYS A 13 -5.02 -28.10 1.74
C CYS A 13 -6.00 -27.47 2.73
N HIS A 14 -7.26 -27.90 2.76
CA HIS A 14 -8.25 -27.37 3.70
C HIS A 14 -7.81 -27.60 5.16
N LYS A 15 -7.33 -28.80 5.49
CA LYS A 15 -6.80 -29.12 6.82
C LYS A 15 -5.59 -28.25 7.18
N LEU A 16 -4.62 -28.10 6.28
CA LEU A 16 -3.41 -27.30 6.52
C LEU A 16 -3.75 -25.82 6.73
N LEU A 17 -4.65 -25.26 5.91
CA LEU A 17 -5.14 -23.89 6.08
C LEU A 17 -5.86 -23.70 7.43
N GLY A 18 -6.68 -24.68 7.83
CA GLY A 18 -7.35 -24.67 9.14
C GLY A 18 -6.38 -24.73 10.32
N MET A 19 -5.23 -25.40 10.15
CA MET A 19 -4.14 -25.44 11.13
C MET A 19 -3.20 -24.24 11.07
N ARG A 20 -3.47 -23.25 10.18
CA ARG A 20 -2.58 -22.12 9.87
C ARG A 20 -1.19 -22.51 9.38
N ASP A 21 -1.02 -23.71 8.84
CA ASP A 21 0.23 -24.15 8.22
C ASP A 21 0.26 -23.76 6.73
N PHE A 22 0.40 -22.46 6.48
CA PHE A 22 0.41 -21.89 5.13
C PHE A 22 1.64 -22.29 4.33
N THR A 23 2.77 -22.52 4.98
CA THR A 23 4.04 -22.91 4.33
C THR A 23 3.93 -24.32 3.75
N SER A 24 3.44 -25.29 4.54
CA SER A 24 3.23 -26.65 4.05
C SER A 24 2.14 -26.71 2.98
N ALA A 25 1.04 -25.95 3.15
CA ALA A 25 -0.02 -25.87 2.15
C ALA A 25 0.52 -25.33 0.80
N ARG A 26 1.33 -24.28 0.84
CA ARG A 26 1.99 -23.72 -0.35
C ARG A 26 2.92 -24.73 -1.02
N HIS A 27 3.71 -25.46 -0.24
CA HIS A 27 4.61 -26.48 -0.74
C HIS A 27 3.84 -27.61 -1.45
N LEU A 28 2.77 -28.11 -0.82
CA LEU A 28 1.89 -29.12 -1.40
C LEU A 28 1.28 -28.67 -2.74
N VAL A 29 0.81 -27.41 -2.82
CA VAL A 29 0.31 -26.85 -4.07
C VAL A 29 1.38 -26.83 -5.15
N LYS A 30 2.58 -26.31 -4.84
CA LYS A 30 3.68 -26.23 -5.80
C LYS A 30 4.09 -27.60 -6.32
N MET A 31 4.17 -28.62 -5.46
CA MET A 31 4.45 -29.99 -5.87
C MET A 31 3.38 -30.53 -6.83
N ASN A 32 2.09 -30.30 -6.55
CA ASN A 32 1.03 -30.77 -7.43
C ASN A 32 1.05 -30.07 -8.80
N LYS A 33 1.32 -28.75 -8.82
CA LYS A 33 1.50 -28.00 -10.08
C LYS A 33 2.69 -28.52 -10.90
N GLN A 34 3.80 -28.87 -10.25
CA GLN A 34 4.96 -29.49 -10.92
C GLN A 34 4.62 -30.87 -11.53
N LEU A 35 3.68 -31.60 -10.94
CA LEU A 35 3.15 -32.86 -11.48
C LEU A 35 2.10 -32.66 -12.59
N GLY A 36 1.93 -31.42 -13.09
CA GLY A 36 1.00 -31.09 -14.17
C GLY A 36 -0.46 -30.95 -13.73
N LYS A 37 -0.74 -30.91 -12.42
CA LYS A 37 -2.09 -30.67 -11.91
C LYS A 37 -2.34 -29.16 -11.81
N ASP A 38 -3.28 -28.66 -12.61
CA ASP A 38 -3.62 -27.24 -12.64
C ASP A 38 -5.12 -27.05 -12.46
N TRP A 39 -5.56 -27.12 -11.21
CA TRP A 39 -6.95 -26.95 -10.82
C TRP A 39 -7.15 -25.61 -10.16
N GLN A 40 -8.29 -24.96 -10.42
CA GLN A 40 -8.64 -23.66 -9.83
C GLN A 40 -8.47 -23.64 -8.30
N LYS A 41 -8.73 -24.76 -7.63
CA LYS A 41 -8.60 -24.85 -6.17
C LYS A 41 -7.15 -24.73 -5.69
N LEU A 42 -6.18 -25.19 -6.48
CA LEU A 42 -4.77 -24.98 -6.21
C LEU A 42 -4.39 -23.50 -6.33
N ASP A 43 -4.94 -22.78 -7.31
CA ASP A 43 -4.72 -21.33 -7.45
C ASP A 43 -5.30 -20.55 -6.27
N GLN A 44 -6.48 -20.95 -5.78
CA GLN A 44 -7.11 -20.36 -4.61
C GLN A 44 -6.26 -20.59 -3.35
N VAL A 45 -5.80 -21.81 -3.12
CA VAL A 45 -4.94 -22.13 -1.96
C VAL A 45 -3.61 -21.39 -2.07
N GLU A 46 -2.98 -21.37 -3.24
CA GLU A 46 -1.73 -20.65 -3.45
C GLU A 46 -1.90 -19.15 -3.20
N ALA A 47 -2.98 -18.55 -3.66
CA ALA A 47 -3.28 -17.14 -3.41
C ALA A 47 -3.45 -16.85 -1.91
N ILE A 48 -4.20 -17.67 -1.18
CA ILE A 48 -4.37 -17.53 0.27
C ILE A 48 -3.01 -17.62 0.97
N CYS A 49 -2.24 -18.66 0.66
CA CYS A 49 -0.91 -18.87 1.24
C CYS A 49 0.03 -17.69 0.95
N ASP A 50 0.15 -17.27 -0.32
CA ASP A 50 1.05 -16.17 -0.70
C ASP A 50 0.71 -14.88 0.07
N VAL A 51 -0.59 -14.55 0.17
CA VAL A 51 -1.05 -13.31 0.82
C VAL A 51 -0.84 -13.38 2.34
N ILE A 52 -1.21 -14.47 3.00
CA ILE A 52 -1.02 -14.61 4.45
C ILE A 52 0.46 -14.63 4.81
N ILE A 53 1.28 -15.39 4.08
CA ILE A 53 2.73 -15.45 4.31
C ILE A 53 3.36 -14.06 4.16
N ALA A 54 2.96 -13.27 3.15
CA ALA A 54 3.45 -11.89 3.00
C ALA A 54 2.93 -10.96 4.12
N ALA A 55 1.70 -11.18 4.58
CA ALA A 55 1.11 -10.42 5.68
C ALA A 55 1.69 -10.79 7.06
N GLU A 56 2.25 -11.99 7.24
CA GLU A 56 2.86 -12.42 8.51
C GLU A 56 4.38 -12.15 8.52
N ASN A 57 5.05 -12.27 7.37
CA ASN A 57 6.49 -12.02 7.25
C ASN A 57 6.77 -10.57 6.87
N ARG A 58 7.02 -9.75 7.89
CA ARG A 58 7.46 -8.36 7.71
C ARG A 58 8.75 -8.30 6.89
N LEU A 59 8.91 -7.21 6.15
CA LEU A 59 10.17 -6.86 5.51
C LEU A 59 11.28 -6.66 6.56
N PRO A 60 12.57 -6.74 6.19
CA PRO A 60 13.68 -6.61 7.16
C PRO A 60 13.68 -5.32 7.98
N ASN A 61 13.03 -4.26 7.48
CA ASN A 61 12.86 -2.97 8.15
C ASN A 61 11.55 -2.86 8.95
N GLY A 62 10.84 -3.97 9.17
CA GLY A 62 9.64 -4.05 10.00
C GLY A 62 8.33 -3.66 9.31
N PHE A 63 8.38 -3.21 8.05
CA PHE A 63 7.17 -2.86 7.29
C PHE A 63 6.41 -4.11 6.81
N MET A 64 5.08 -3.98 6.63
CA MET A 64 4.29 -5.00 5.92
C MET A 64 4.74 -5.12 4.47
N ASP A 65 4.72 -6.33 3.90
CA ASP A 65 5.02 -6.57 2.49
C ASP A 65 3.77 -6.38 1.62
N TYR A 66 3.38 -5.13 1.38
CA TYR A 66 2.19 -4.81 0.57
C TYR A 66 2.29 -5.33 -0.87
N TYR A 67 3.51 -5.44 -1.43
CA TYR A 67 3.69 -6.02 -2.76
C TYR A 67 3.44 -7.54 -2.73
N GLY A 68 3.99 -8.25 -1.74
CA GLY A 68 3.74 -9.67 -1.54
C GLY A 68 2.25 -9.97 -1.29
N MET A 69 1.57 -9.15 -0.49
CA MET A 69 0.13 -9.27 -0.22
C MET A 69 -0.75 -9.04 -1.45
N LEU A 70 -0.24 -8.38 -2.50
CA LEU A 70 -0.90 -8.25 -3.80
C LEU A 70 -0.39 -9.24 -4.84
N ARG A 71 0.58 -10.08 -4.48
CA ARG A 71 1.30 -10.98 -5.40
C ARG A 71 1.91 -10.21 -6.58
N ALA A 72 2.39 -9.00 -6.32
CA ALA A 72 2.96 -8.09 -7.32
C ALA A 72 4.49 -8.02 -7.19
N THR A 73 5.16 -7.68 -8.29
CA THR A 73 6.61 -7.42 -8.28
C THR A 73 6.91 -6.15 -7.47
N ARG A 74 7.90 -6.24 -6.57
CA ARG A 74 8.34 -5.10 -5.76
C ARG A 74 8.76 -3.91 -6.64
N PHE A 75 8.32 -2.71 -6.26
CA PHE A 75 8.50 -1.46 -7.02
C PHE A 75 7.84 -1.44 -8.41
N GLY A 76 7.18 -2.51 -8.83
CA GLY A 76 6.46 -2.60 -10.07
C GLY A 76 5.13 -1.84 -10.07
N PRO A 77 4.45 -1.76 -11.22
CA PRO A 77 3.09 -1.25 -11.30
C PRO A 77 2.14 -2.17 -10.53
N VAL A 78 1.14 -1.58 -9.88
CA VAL A 78 0.04 -2.33 -9.28
C VAL A 78 -1.20 -2.09 -10.13
N VAL A 79 -1.67 -3.14 -10.79
CA VAL A 79 -2.72 -3.08 -11.81
C VAL A 79 -4.06 -3.50 -11.22
N LEU A 80 -5.13 -2.74 -11.49
CA LEU A 80 -6.46 -3.01 -10.96
C LEU A 80 -7.01 -4.38 -11.38
N ASP A 81 -6.73 -4.82 -12.59
CA ASP A 81 -7.21 -6.09 -13.09
C ASP A 81 -6.50 -7.30 -12.47
N ASP A 82 -5.23 -7.16 -12.10
CA ASP A 82 -4.51 -8.17 -11.31
C ASP A 82 -5.11 -8.27 -9.91
N PHE A 83 -5.37 -7.13 -9.27
CA PHE A 83 -6.05 -7.07 -7.98
C PHE A 83 -7.45 -7.71 -8.04
N ARG A 84 -8.26 -7.39 -9.05
CA ARG A 84 -9.57 -8.02 -9.22
C ARG A 84 -9.48 -9.53 -9.43
N ARG A 85 -8.49 -10.02 -10.18
CA ARG A 85 -8.22 -11.46 -10.32
C ARG A 85 -7.86 -12.08 -8.98
N LEU A 86 -6.99 -11.44 -8.20
CA LEU A 86 -6.64 -11.89 -6.85
C LEU A 86 -7.88 -11.98 -5.96
N MET A 87 -8.71 -10.94 -5.90
CA MET A 87 -9.92 -10.94 -5.08
C MET A 87 -10.92 -12.05 -5.45
N LYS A 88 -11.01 -12.44 -6.73
CA LYS A 88 -11.81 -13.60 -7.16
C LYS A 88 -11.28 -14.92 -6.62
N LEU A 89 -9.97 -15.08 -6.49
CA LEU A 89 -9.36 -16.28 -5.90
C LEU A 89 -9.62 -16.35 -4.39
N LEU A 90 -9.62 -15.19 -3.73
CA LEU A 90 -9.80 -15.06 -2.28
C LEU A 90 -11.27 -14.99 -1.83
N ASP A 91 -12.24 -15.06 -2.74
CA ASP A 91 -13.65 -14.97 -2.39
C ASP A 91 -14.10 -16.20 -1.59
N TRP A 92 -14.21 -16.00 -0.27
CA TRP A 92 -14.60 -17.03 0.69
C TRP A 92 -15.98 -17.62 0.40
N ARG A 93 -16.89 -16.83 -0.20
CA ARG A 93 -18.25 -17.27 -0.54
C ARG A 93 -18.24 -18.30 -1.67
N CYS A 94 -17.23 -18.24 -2.52
CA CYS A 94 -17.09 -19.13 -3.67
C CYS A 94 -16.16 -20.31 -3.39
N ASN A 95 -15.12 -20.14 -2.57
CA ASN A 95 -14.08 -21.16 -2.40
C ASN A 95 -14.25 -22.07 -1.16
N GLY A 96 -14.92 -21.59 -0.09
CA GLY A 96 -15.09 -22.32 1.17
C GLY A 96 -13.79 -22.69 1.91
N LEU A 97 -12.66 -22.07 1.57
CA LEU A 97 -11.35 -22.37 2.15
C LEU A 97 -11.11 -21.53 3.41
N PRO A 98 -10.48 -22.10 4.47
CA PRO A 98 -10.10 -21.35 5.66
C PRO A 98 -9.17 -20.19 5.30
N SER A 99 -9.23 -19.12 6.11
CA SER A 99 -8.39 -17.92 5.96
C SER A 99 -8.57 -17.14 4.65
N SER A 100 -9.53 -17.49 3.79
CA SER A 100 -9.84 -16.75 2.56
C SER A 100 -10.26 -15.31 2.83
N GLN A 101 -11.14 -15.11 3.81
CA GLN A 101 -11.59 -13.77 4.20
C GLN A 101 -10.45 -12.94 4.81
N GLU A 102 -9.60 -13.56 5.63
CA GLU A 102 -8.41 -12.94 6.21
C GLU A 102 -7.43 -12.50 5.12
N ALA A 103 -7.13 -13.39 4.17
CA ALA A 103 -6.29 -13.07 3.01
C ALA A 103 -6.89 -11.93 2.16
N ALA A 104 -8.21 -11.95 1.92
CA ALA A 104 -8.90 -10.89 1.18
C ALA A 104 -8.79 -9.53 1.88
N GLN A 105 -8.86 -9.49 3.21
CA GLN A 105 -8.68 -8.27 4.00
C GLN A 105 -7.25 -7.71 3.86
N TYR A 106 -6.24 -8.57 3.95
CA TYR A 106 -4.85 -8.18 3.72
C TYR A 106 -4.63 -7.65 2.30
N ALA A 107 -5.10 -8.37 1.28
CA ALA A 107 -5.00 -7.92 -0.10
C ALA A 107 -5.68 -6.54 -0.30
N TYR A 108 -6.86 -6.34 0.29
CA TYR A 108 -7.55 -5.05 0.23
C TYR A 108 -6.78 -3.92 0.93
N GLN A 109 -6.21 -4.20 2.11
CA GLN A 109 -5.36 -3.24 2.82
C GLN A 109 -4.18 -2.81 1.95
N ALA A 110 -3.46 -3.76 1.37
CA ALA A 110 -2.33 -3.49 0.49
C ALA A 110 -2.75 -2.69 -0.76
N TRP A 111 -3.88 -3.06 -1.38
CA TRP A 111 -4.43 -2.33 -2.52
C TRP A 111 -4.78 -0.88 -2.17
N SER A 112 -5.39 -0.64 -1.00
CA SER A 112 -5.77 0.70 -0.55
C SER A 112 -4.57 1.65 -0.36
N MET A 113 -3.38 1.08 -0.12
CA MET A 113 -2.10 1.78 0.00
C MET A 113 -1.44 1.97 -1.37
N LEU A 114 -1.26 0.90 -2.15
CA LEU A 114 -0.44 0.94 -3.36
C LEU A 114 -1.18 1.46 -4.61
N SER A 115 -2.51 1.42 -4.64
CA SER A 115 -3.31 1.97 -5.75
C SER A 115 -3.24 3.50 -5.87
N LYS A 116 -2.83 4.19 -4.79
CA LYS A 116 -2.69 5.64 -4.75
C LYS A 116 -1.23 6.02 -5.03
N PRO A 117 -0.92 6.73 -6.14
CA PRO A 117 0.46 7.01 -6.54
C PRO A 117 1.31 7.67 -5.43
N VAL A 118 0.73 8.62 -4.70
CA VAL A 118 1.41 9.33 -3.61
C VAL A 118 1.74 8.41 -2.43
N MET A 119 0.81 7.54 -2.05
CA MET A 119 1.00 6.61 -0.93
C MET A 119 1.99 5.50 -1.31
N LYS A 120 1.90 5.00 -2.55
CA LYS A 120 2.86 4.05 -3.12
C LYS A 120 4.28 4.63 -3.12
N ALA A 121 4.46 5.85 -3.64
CA ALA A 121 5.77 6.50 -3.68
C ALA A 121 6.37 6.69 -2.28
N ARG A 122 5.53 7.01 -1.28
CA ARG A 122 5.99 7.11 0.11
C ARG A 122 6.40 5.76 0.68
N TYR A 123 5.57 4.75 0.50
CA TYR A 123 5.87 3.39 0.95
C TYR A 123 7.15 2.86 0.28
N ASP A 124 7.31 3.06 -1.03
CA ASP A 124 8.50 2.66 -1.80
C ASP A 124 9.77 3.30 -1.21
N LEU A 125 9.72 4.58 -0.84
CA LEU A 125 10.81 5.26 -0.16
C LEU A 125 11.09 4.63 1.22
N ASP A 126 10.05 4.45 2.04
CA ASP A 126 10.18 3.91 3.41
C ASP A 126 10.78 2.50 3.39
N ILE A 127 10.37 1.64 2.43
CA ILE A 127 10.90 0.27 2.33
C ILE A 127 12.28 0.17 1.67
N SER A 128 12.69 1.19 0.92
CA SER A 128 14.02 1.27 0.29
C SER A 128 15.12 1.74 1.24
N SER A 129 14.74 2.40 2.33
CA SER A 129 15.70 2.89 3.32
C SER A 129 16.30 1.72 4.08
N PRO A 130 17.64 1.55 4.09
CA PRO A 130 18.30 0.57 4.93
C PRO A 130 18.11 1.00 6.40
N MET A 131 17.30 0.21 7.13
CA MET A 131 17.17 0.22 8.59
C MET A 131 16.89 1.59 9.25
N VAL A 132 15.61 1.91 9.41
CA VAL A 132 15.15 2.55 10.65
C VAL A 132 13.96 1.73 11.13
N GLY A 133 14.17 0.92 12.16
CA GLY A 133 13.07 0.40 12.96
C GLY A 133 12.37 1.59 13.60
N MET A 134 11.33 2.11 12.95
CA MET A 134 10.42 3.04 13.61
C MET A 134 9.54 2.20 14.54
N GLU A 135 9.91 2.16 15.81
CA GLU A 135 8.94 1.96 16.88
C GLU A 135 7.76 2.90 16.60
N GLN A 136 6.59 2.32 16.37
CA GLN A 136 5.35 3.08 16.23
C GLN A 136 5.03 3.68 17.59
N ASN A 137 5.35 4.96 17.76
CA ASN A 137 4.95 5.72 18.93
C ASN A 137 3.42 5.96 18.82
N PRO A 138 2.56 5.41 19.72
CA PRO A 138 1.10 5.42 19.56
C PRO A 138 0.43 6.81 19.64
N ASN A 139 1.20 7.89 19.76
CA ASN A 139 0.71 9.25 19.97
C ASN A 139 0.89 10.17 18.75
N GLN A 140 0.80 9.65 17.52
CA GLN A 140 0.55 10.49 16.36
C GLN A 140 -0.94 10.49 16.02
N ASP A 141 -1.60 11.46 16.65
CA ASP A 141 -2.94 11.94 16.37
C ASP A 141 -3.25 11.90 14.86
N ILE A 142 -4.26 11.11 14.49
CA ILE A 142 -4.76 10.98 13.13
C ILE A 142 -5.45 12.29 12.79
N GLY A 143 -4.65 13.25 12.31
CA GLY A 143 -5.10 14.51 11.75
C GLY A 143 -5.89 14.28 10.45
N ARG A 144 -7.19 14.02 10.62
CA ARG A 144 -8.25 14.25 9.65
C ARG A 144 -7.98 15.52 8.84
N GLY A 145 -7.76 15.41 7.52
CA GLY A 145 -7.37 16.59 6.74
C GLY A 145 -7.38 16.39 5.22
N ASN A 146 -8.57 16.51 4.65
CA ASN A 146 -8.85 16.59 3.22
C ASN A 146 -8.21 17.84 2.55
N ASP A 147 -7.83 17.65 1.28
CA ASP A 147 -7.91 18.57 0.12
C ASP A 147 -6.85 19.68 -0.08
N ASN A 148 -6.27 19.68 -1.31
CA ASN A 148 -5.50 20.72 -2.01
C ASN A 148 -3.95 20.70 -1.87
N LYS A 149 -3.26 20.02 -2.79
CA LYS A 149 -1.82 20.20 -3.06
C LYS A 149 -1.60 20.53 -4.53
N VAL A 150 -1.02 21.70 -4.81
CA VAL A 150 -0.52 22.09 -6.15
C VAL A 150 1.00 21.90 -6.14
N VAL A 151 1.54 21.22 -7.15
CA VAL A 151 2.98 21.06 -7.38
C VAL A 151 3.38 22.12 -8.40
N VAL A 152 4.24 23.06 -8.01
CA VAL A 152 4.86 24.01 -8.95
C VAL A 152 6.17 23.40 -9.39
N ILE A 153 6.27 23.06 -10.66
CA ILE A 153 7.51 22.64 -11.32
C ILE A 153 8.13 23.92 -11.85
N SER A 154 9.25 24.34 -11.27
CA SER A 154 10.08 25.38 -11.88
C SER A 154 10.84 24.73 -13.03
N ASP A 155 10.31 24.86 -14.24
CA ASP A 155 11.15 24.91 -15.44
C ASP A 155 11.49 26.39 -15.60
N ASP A 156 12.75 26.73 -15.40
CA ASP A 156 13.46 27.88 -15.96
C ASP A 156 14.94 27.60 -15.70
N ASP A 157 15.59 27.05 -16.73
CA ASP A 157 17.03 27.13 -16.91
C ASP A 157 17.34 28.60 -17.19
N ASP A 158 18.13 29.26 -16.34
CA ASP A 158 18.91 30.43 -16.71
C ASP A 158 20.11 30.53 -15.75
N ASP A 159 21.30 30.39 -16.34
CA ASP A 159 22.59 30.69 -15.74
C ASP A 159 22.67 32.20 -15.44
N ASP A 160 22.98 32.60 -14.21
CA ASP A 160 23.60 33.92 -13.95
C ASP A 160 24.36 33.93 -12.62
N ASP A 161 25.66 34.23 -12.73
CA ASP A 161 26.60 34.43 -11.64
C ASP A 161 26.43 35.84 -11.06
N GLY A 162 25.98 35.97 -9.81
CA GLY A 162 25.86 37.29 -9.17
C GLY A 162 25.58 37.23 -7.68
N ASP A 163 26.60 37.53 -6.88
CA ASP A 163 26.49 37.81 -5.46
C ASP A 163 25.60 39.04 -5.21
N GLN A 164 24.43 38.87 -4.57
CA GLN A 164 23.82 39.96 -3.83
C GLN A 164 22.89 39.43 -2.73
N ASP A 165 23.10 39.91 -1.51
CA ASP A 165 22.28 39.68 -0.32
C ASP A 165 20.77 39.76 -0.61
N MET A 166 20.10 38.60 -0.55
CA MET A 166 18.64 38.53 -0.53
C MET A 166 18.17 38.13 0.86
N ILE A 167 18.42 39.02 1.82
CA ILE A 167 17.72 39.01 3.10
C ILE A 167 16.23 39.20 2.79
N THR A 168 15.39 38.33 3.38
CA THR A 168 13.92 38.38 3.45
C THR A 168 13.13 37.60 2.40
N MET A 169 13.22 36.26 2.41
CA MET A 169 12.10 35.41 1.98
C MET A 169 11.88 34.24 2.95
N ALA A 170 10.91 34.42 3.83
CA ALA A 170 10.19 33.44 4.67
C ALA A 170 10.90 32.12 5.03
N ARG A 171 11.39 32.05 6.28
CA ARG A 171 11.59 30.80 7.02
C ARG A 171 10.35 29.91 6.87
N THR A 172 10.49 28.69 6.31
CA THR A 172 9.70 27.44 6.51
C THR A 172 9.42 26.57 5.27
N ALA A 173 9.86 26.90 4.06
CA ALA A 173 9.68 25.97 2.92
C ALA A 173 10.83 24.95 2.83
N LYS A 174 10.57 23.66 3.14
CA LYS A 174 11.50 22.56 2.84
C LYS A 174 11.59 22.35 1.32
N VAL A 175 12.80 22.45 0.77
CA VAL A 175 13.10 22.16 -0.64
C VAL A 175 13.43 20.67 -0.75
N PHE A 176 12.85 19.98 -1.74
CA PHE A 176 13.08 18.55 -1.99
C PHE A 176 13.64 18.35 -3.40
N LYS A 177 14.42 17.28 -3.62
CA LYS A 177 14.95 16.92 -4.94
C LYS A 177 14.20 15.68 -5.46
N ILE A 178 13.54 15.80 -6.60
CA ILE A 178 12.75 14.74 -7.25
C ILE A 178 13.24 14.63 -8.69
N ASN A 179 13.75 13.45 -9.09
CA ASN A 179 14.30 13.21 -10.43
C ASN A 179 15.31 14.27 -10.90
N GLY A 180 16.18 14.73 -10.01
CA GLY A 180 17.16 15.80 -10.29
C GLY A 180 16.62 17.23 -10.19
N LYS A 181 15.31 17.45 -10.28
CA LYS A 181 14.66 18.77 -10.19
C LYS A 181 14.38 19.17 -8.73
N ARG A 182 14.58 20.45 -8.41
CA ARG A 182 14.28 21.03 -7.08
C ARG A 182 12.82 21.44 -7.01
N VAL A 183 12.10 20.95 -6.00
CA VAL A 183 10.67 21.20 -5.82
C VAL A 183 10.42 21.83 -4.45
N LYS A 184 9.55 22.85 -4.42
CA LYS A 184 9.10 23.51 -3.18
C LYS A 184 7.61 23.20 -2.97
N PHE A 185 7.28 22.70 -1.78
CA PHE A 185 5.88 22.49 -1.38
C PHE A 185 5.40 23.68 -0.59
N ILE A 186 4.36 24.36 -1.09
CA ILE A 186 3.74 25.51 -0.43
C ILE A 186 2.36 25.11 0.08
N PRO A 187 2.12 25.14 1.41
CA PRO A 187 0.78 24.96 1.97
C PRO A 187 -0.12 26.14 1.59
N LEU A 188 -1.28 25.88 0.98
CA LEU A 188 -2.27 26.91 0.69
C LEU A 188 -2.98 27.35 1.98
N LYS A 189 -2.83 28.61 2.39
CA LYS A 189 -3.62 29.18 3.49
C LYS A 189 -5.10 29.23 3.09
N LYS A 190 -5.96 28.54 3.83
CA LYS A 190 -7.42 28.61 3.65
C LYS A 190 -7.90 30.05 3.86
N LYS A 191 -8.56 30.62 2.85
CA LYS A 191 -9.26 31.92 2.92
C LYS A 191 -10.43 31.78 3.91
N LYS A 192 -10.34 32.39 5.10
CA LYS A 192 -11.50 32.47 6.01
C LYS A 192 -12.59 33.29 5.31
N ARG A 193 -13.78 32.72 5.18
CA ARG A 193 -14.99 33.45 4.77
C ARG A 193 -15.26 34.55 5.79
N LYS A 194 -15.60 35.73 5.28
CA LYS A 194 -15.88 36.94 6.06
C LYS A 194 -17.38 36.89 6.38
N ASP A 195 -17.74 36.38 7.55
CA ASP A 195 -19.13 36.40 7.99
C ASP A 195 -19.46 37.83 8.44
N SER A 196 -20.33 38.48 7.66
CA SER A 196 -20.96 39.75 7.99
C SER A 196 -22.00 39.50 9.09
N SER A 197 -21.76 40.03 10.28
CA SER A 197 -22.82 40.29 11.25
C SER A 197 -22.51 41.62 11.94
N THR A 198 -23.12 42.66 11.40
CA THR A 198 -23.33 43.95 12.03
C THR A 198 -24.11 43.78 13.33
N SER A 199 -23.58 44.28 14.44
CA SER A 199 -24.41 44.95 15.45
C SER A 199 -23.59 46.04 16.14
N ASN A 200 -23.97 47.27 15.81
CA ASN A 200 -23.64 48.47 16.57
C ASN A 200 -24.32 48.36 17.95
N VAL A 201 -23.57 48.57 19.03
CA VAL A 201 -24.09 49.26 20.21
C VAL A 201 -23.00 50.17 20.76
N ARG A 202 -23.22 51.48 20.61
CA ARG A 202 -22.57 52.55 21.38
C ARG A 202 -23.67 53.31 22.13
N LYS A 203 -23.27 53.80 23.30
CA LYS A 203 -23.95 54.71 24.24
C LYS A 203 -25.03 54.05 25.11
N THR A 204 -25.11 54.36 26.40
CA THR A 204 -24.70 55.59 27.12
C THR A 204 -23.86 55.31 28.35
#